data_AF-A0A7V9LD53-F1
#
_entry.id   AF-A0A7V9LD53-F1
#
_cell.length_a   1.000
_cell.length_b   1.000
_cell.length_c   1.000
_cell.angle_alpha   90.00
_cell.angle_beta   90.00
_cell.angle_gamma   90.00
#
_symmetry.space_group_name_H-M   'P 1'
#
loop_
_entity.id
_entity.type
_entity.pdbx_description
1 polymer ?
#
loop_
_entity_poly.entity_id
_entity_poly.type
_entity_poly.pdbx_seq_one_letter_code
_entity_poly.pdbx_strand_id
1 'polypeptide(L)'
;VMETDVVRVSDEMDQETVSRLFAEHDLNVVPVVDAQGKMKGIVTVDDIVDVVQEAATEDIQKFGGMEALGLPYLQSSRREMIMKRGRWLVLLLVGSMLTTTAMEGFQDQVARVPVLAVFIAMIVSTVGNSGSQASTLVIRAMALGEVRAGDWWLILRRELMIGLALGLVLFVVALIRVIIWGSFGVYGDHYVLIAIAVGISVIGCTMCGTLAGAMLPFVLRKFGADPASASAPFVATLVDVSGILIYFGIANLVLSGVLPL
;
A
#
# COMPACT_ATOMS: atom_id res chain seq x y z
N VAL A 1 -15.17 32.36 38.57
CA VAL A 1 -16.18 31.32 38.32
C VAL A 1 -15.42 30.08 37.86
N MET A 2 -15.69 28.90 38.42
CA MET A 2 -14.97 27.64 38.12
C MET A 2 -15.86 26.74 37.28
N GLU A 3 -15.36 26.26 36.14
CA GLU A 3 -15.98 25.20 35.34
C GLU A 3 -15.74 23.86 36.05
N THR A 4 -16.78 23.03 36.21
CA THR A 4 -16.66 21.73 36.90
C THR A 4 -16.59 20.54 35.95
N ASP A 5 -17.02 20.72 34.70
CA ASP A 5 -16.91 19.74 33.65
C ASP A 5 -15.67 20.05 32.80
N VAL A 6 -14.54 19.44 33.18
CA VAL A 6 -13.24 19.71 32.57
C VAL A 6 -12.81 18.48 31.78
N VAL A 7 -12.43 18.68 30.53
CA VAL A 7 -11.79 17.65 29.72
C VAL A 7 -10.50 17.23 30.40
N ARG A 8 -10.35 15.93 30.69
CA ARG A 8 -9.21 15.34 31.41
C ARG A 8 -8.76 14.07 30.72
N VAL A 9 -7.48 13.78 30.79
CA VAL A 9 -6.89 12.55 30.20
C VAL A 9 -6.31 11.66 31.28
N SER A 10 -6.38 10.35 31.08
CA SER A 10 -5.71 9.36 31.93
C SER A 10 -4.21 9.32 31.61
N ASP A 11 -3.40 8.99 32.62
CA ASP A 11 -1.97 8.73 32.49
C ASP A 11 -1.63 7.45 31.70
N GLU A 12 -2.60 6.59 31.39
CA GLU A 12 -2.44 5.39 30.56
C GLU A 12 -2.85 5.61 29.10
N MET A 13 -3.35 6.81 28.76
CA MET A 13 -3.84 7.11 27.41
C MET A 13 -2.66 7.31 26.45
N ASP A 14 -2.79 6.75 25.25
CA ASP A 14 -1.78 6.90 24.20
C ASP A 14 -1.63 8.35 23.75
N GLN A 15 -0.38 8.77 23.48
CA GLN A 15 -0.05 10.15 23.13
C GLN A 15 -0.77 10.64 21.87
N GLU A 16 -0.99 9.75 20.88
CA GLU A 16 -1.71 10.08 19.66
C GLU A 16 -3.22 10.28 19.91
N THR A 17 -3.77 9.60 20.91
CA THR A 17 -5.16 9.82 21.33
C THR A 17 -5.31 11.16 22.06
N VAL A 18 -4.32 11.53 22.88
CA VAL A 18 -4.29 12.84 23.55
C VAL A 18 -4.16 13.96 22.52
N SER A 19 -3.31 13.83 21.50
CA SER A 19 -3.16 14.87 20.46
C SER A 19 -4.43 15.11 19.66
N ARG A 20 -5.21 14.06 19.37
CA ARG A 20 -6.54 14.18 18.74
C ARG A 20 -7.53 14.94 19.61
N LEU A 21 -7.51 14.71 20.93
CA LEU A 21 -8.38 15.42 21.87
C LEU A 21 -8.07 16.92 21.92
N PHE A 22 -6.80 17.30 21.86
CA PHE A 22 -6.37 18.69 21.77
C PHE A 22 -6.92 19.37 20.51
N ALA A 23 -6.86 18.68 19.37
CA ALA A 23 -7.35 19.19 18.09
C ALA A 23 -8.89 19.26 18.02
N GLU A 24 -9.60 18.29 18.62
CA GLU A 24 -11.07 18.24 18.60
C GLU A 24 -11.72 19.30 19.49
N HIS A 25 -11.06 19.66 20.59
CA HIS A 25 -11.60 20.59 21.60
C HIS A 25 -10.86 21.94 21.68
N ASP A 26 -9.95 22.23 20.74
CA ASP A 26 -9.14 23.47 20.71
C ASP A 26 -8.45 23.78 22.06
N LEU A 27 -7.87 22.75 22.68
CA LEU A 27 -7.30 22.85 24.03
C LEU A 27 -5.86 23.38 24.00
N ASN A 28 -5.51 24.24 24.97
CA ASN A 28 -4.14 24.69 25.19
C ASN A 28 -3.41 23.88 26.27
N VAL A 29 -4.17 23.34 27.21
CA VAL A 29 -3.67 22.57 28.35
C VAL A 29 -4.74 21.58 28.79
N VAL A 30 -4.31 20.38 29.17
CA VAL A 30 -5.19 19.34 29.70
C VAL A 30 -4.60 18.77 30.99
N PRO A 31 -5.42 18.60 32.05
CA PRO A 31 -5.00 17.90 33.24
C PRO A 31 -4.91 16.39 33.00
N VAL A 32 -3.81 15.80 33.44
CA VAL A 32 -3.60 14.35 33.48
C VAL A 32 -4.01 13.85 34.86
N VAL A 33 -4.86 12.82 34.89
CA VAL A 33 -5.37 12.20 36.11
C VAL A 33 -5.02 10.72 36.19
N ASP A 34 -4.86 10.21 37.42
CA ASP A 34 -4.74 8.77 37.67
C ASP A 34 -6.09 8.05 37.64
N ALA A 35 -6.07 6.71 37.81
CA ALA A 35 -7.27 5.88 37.87
C ALA A 35 -8.25 6.27 38.99
N GLN A 36 -7.80 7.00 40.01
CA GLN A 36 -8.62 7.50 41.11
C GLN A 36 -9.12 8.95 40.86
N GLY A 37 -8.83 9.52 39.69
CA GLY A 37 -9.24 10.86 39.30
C GLY A 37 -8.42 11.98 39.96
N LYS A 38 -7.27 11.66 40.57
CA LYS A 38 -6.38 12.67 41.14
C LYS A 38 -5.46 13.21 40.07
N MET A 39 -5.27 14.54 40.08
CA MET A 39 -4.35 15.21 39.16
C MET A 39 -2.91 14.78 39.43
N LYS A 40 -2.24 14.28 38.40
CA LYS A 40 -0.81 13.97 38.39
C LYS A 40 0.02 15.06 37.73
N GLY A 41 -0.56 15.78 36.78
CA GLY A 41 0.14 16.82 36.03
C GLY A 41 -0.73 17.45 34.97
N ILE A 42 -0.07 18.11 34.02
CA ILE A 42 -0.69 18.73 32.85
C ILE A 42 0.11 18.37 31.60
N VAL A 43 -0.56 18.36 30.46
CA VAL A 43 0.06 18.35 29.12
C VAL A 43 -0.29 19.68 28.46
N THR A 44 0.67 20.27 27.75
CA THR A 44 0.48 21.54 27.04
C THR A 44 0.44 21.33 25.53
N VAL A 45 -0.10 22.31 24.80
CA VAL A 45 -0.15 22.25 23.34
C VAL A 45 1.24 22.16 22.71
N ASP A 46 2.25 22.77 23.32
CA ASP A 46 3.64 22.70 22.84
C ASP A 46 4.16 21.25 22.85
N ASP A 47 3.85 20.48 23.90
CA ASP A 47 4.20 19.05 24.00
C ASP A 47 3.48 18.23 22.91
N ILE A 48 2.25 18.62 22.56
CA ILE A 48 1.45 17.94 21.53
C ILE A 48 1.99 18.18 20.14
N VAL A 49 2.57 19.34 19.86
CA VAL A 49 3.18 19.63 18.55
C VAL A 49 4.31 18.63 18.26
N ASP A 50 5.15 18.36 19.25
CA ASP A 50 6.26 17.39 19.12
C ASP A 50 5.72 15.97 18.89
N VAL A 51 4.70 15.56 19.65
CA VAL A 51 4.04 14.24 19.49
C VAL A 51 3.46 14.07 18.09
N VAL A 52 2.77 15.07 17.55
CA VAL A 52 2.21 15.01 16.19
C VAL A 52 3.31 14.86 15.14
N GLN A 53 4.44 15.57 15.31
CA GLN A 53 5.57 15.48 14.40
C GLN A 53 6.27 14.11 14.47
N GLU A 54 6.45 13.56 15.68
CA GLU A 54 7.04 12.24 15.88
C GLU A 54 6.15 11.13 15.31
N ALA A 55 4.85 11.15 15.60
CA ALA A 55 3.89 10.18 15.07
C ALA A 55 3.83 10.22 13.53
N ALA A 56 3.77 11.41 12.93
CA ALA A 56 3.81 11.55 11.48
C ALA A 56 5.13 11.02 10.88
N THR A 57 6.25 11.20 11.58
CA THR A 57 7.56 10.68 11.16
C THR A 57 7.60 9.15 11.25
N GLU A 58 7.07 8.57 12.33
CA GLU A 58 6.96 7.12 12.52
C GLU A 58 6.11 6.48 11.42
N ASP A 59 4.94 7.05 11.12
CA ASP A 59 4.04 6.57 10.06
C ASP A 59 4.71 6.60 8.68
N ILE A 60 5.42 7.68 8.34
CA ILE A 60 6.15 7.79 7.08
C ILE A 60 7.22 6.70 6.97
N GLN A 61 7.95 6.42 8.05
CA GLN A 61 9.01 5.42 8.06
C GLN A 61 8.44 4.00 7.99
N LYS A 62 7.39 3.70 8.76
CA LYS A 62 6.66 2.42 8.67
C LYS A 62 6.12 2.21 7.26
N PHE A 63 5.51 3.23 6.67
CA PHE A 63 4.99 3.18 5.31
C PHE A 63 6.07 2.92 4.25
N GLY A 64 7.31 3.38 4.51
CA GLY A 64 8.49 3.09 3.71
C GLY A 64 9.00 1.64 3.81
N GLY A 65 8.37 0.79 4.62
CA GLY A 65 8.78 -0.61 4.83
C GLY A 65 10.00 -0.72 5.74
N MET A 66 10.04 0.06 6.81
CA MET A 66 11.08 0.00 7.83
C MET A 66 10.51 0.28 9.23
N GLU A 67 11.13 -0.29 10.27
CA GLU A 67 10.82 0.15 11.64
C GLU A 67 11.29 1.60 11.84
N ALA A 68 10.52 2.39 12.60
CA ALA A 68 10.84 3.78 12.86
C ALA A 68 12.16 3.93 13.63
N LEU A 69 12.98 4.90 13.26
CA LEU A 69 14.24 5.27 13.90
C LEU A 69 13.96 5.95 15.24
N GLY A 70 14.75 5.63 16.27
CA GLY A 70 14.61 6.28 17.58
C GLY A 70 15.39 7.60 17.69
N LEU A 71 16.24 7.89 16.69
CA LEU A 71 17.07 9.09 16.63
C LEU A 71 17.03 9.68 15.21
N PRO A 72 17.36 10.98 15.05
CA PRO A 72 17.55 11.58 13.73
C PRO A 72 18.49 10.78 12.84
N TYR A 73 18.27 10.82 11.52
CA TYR A 73 18.97 9.97 10.54
C TYR A 73 20.50 9.98 10.68
N LEU A 74 21.12 11.16 10.80
CA LEU A 74 22.59 11.30 10.92
C LEU A 74 23.15 10.88 12.29
N GLN A 75 22.29 10.80 13.31
CA GLN A 75 22.64 10.39 14.67
C GLN A 75 22.40 8.89 14.88
N SER A 76 21.53 8.28 14.08
CA SER A 76 21.26 6.85 14.10
C SER A 76 22.52 6.05 13.79
N SER A 77 22.79 5.02 14.58
CA SER A 77 23.95 4.17 14.37
C SER A 77 23.79 3.33 13.09
N ARG A 78 24.91 3.03 12.40
CA ARG A 78 24.91 2.15 11.22
C ARG A 78 24.26 0.79 11.52
N ARG A 79 24.49 0.25 12.71
CA ARG A 79 23.92 -1.04 13.15
C ARG A 79 22.40 -0.96 13.29
N GLU A 80 21.88 0.12 13.87
CA GLU A 80 20.44 0.33 14.01
C GLU A 80 19.77 0.43 12.64
N MET A 81 20.32 1.22 11.71
CA MET A 81 19.78 1.34 10.36
C MET A 81 19.75 -0.01 9.62
N ILE A 82 20.82 -0.81 9.74
CA ILE A 82 20.87 -2.14 9.12
C ILE A 82 19.81 -3.07 9.73
N MET A 83 19.60 -3.05 11.05
CA MET A 83 18.62 -3.92 11.69
C MET A 83 17.19 -3.52 11.34
N LYS A 84 16.84 -2.24 11.46
CA LYS A 84 15.48 -1.72 11.22
C LYS A 84 15.03 -1.84 9.76
N ARG A 85 15.95 -1.72 8.81
CA ARG A 85 15.67 -1.95 7.37
C ARG A 85 15.83 -3.41 6.98
N GLY A 86 16.88 -4.07 7.46
CA GLY A 86 17.25 -5.43 7.08
C GLY A 86 16.18 -6.46 7.43
N ARG A 87 15.54 -6.34 8.59
CA ARG A 87 14.41 -7.20 8.99
C ARG A 87 13.27 -7.14 7.97
N TRP A 88 12.87 -5.93 7.58
CA TRP A 88 11.83 -5.73 6.59
C TRP A 88 12.25 -6.20 5.20
N LEU A 89 13.48 -5.88 4.76
CA LEU A 89 13.98 -6.35 3.46
C LEU A 89 14.03 -7.87 3.36
N VAL A 90 14.41 -8.57 4.43
CA VAL A 90 14.37 -10.05 4.48
C VAL A 90 12.93 -10.54 4.37
N LEU A 91 11.98 -9.94 5.10
CA LEU A 91 10.58 -10.32 5.03
C LEU A 91 10.00 -10.10 3.62
N LEU A 92 10.29 -8.95 3.00
CA LEU A 92 9.88 -8.64 1.63
C LEU A 92 10.51 -9.59 0.61
N LEU A 93 11.80 -9.93 0.76
CA LEU A 93 12.47 -10.89 -0.10
C LEU A 93 11.82 -12.28 -0.02
N VAL A 94 11.50 -12.76 1.19
CA VAL A 94 10.77 -14.02 1.38
C VAL A 94 9.40 -13.96 0.72
N GLY A 95 8.69 -12.82 0.83
CA GLY A 95 7.45 -12.60 0.10
C GLY A 95 7.63 -12.67 -1.42
N SER A 96 8.67 -12.02 -1.97
CA SER A 96 8.97 -12.04 -3.40
C SER A 96 9.31 -13.44 -3.94
N MET A 97 9.77 -14.38 -3.10
CA MET A 97 9.96 -15.77 -3.52
C MET A 97 8.64 -16.45 -3.96
N LEU A 98 7.50 -16.00 -3.43
CA LEU A 98 6.19 -16.47 -3.89
C LEU A 98 5.94 -16.07 -5.36
N THR A 99 6.39 -14.87 -5.76
CA THR A 99 6.31 -14.42 -7.16
C THR A 99 7.19 -15.26 -8.06
N THR A 100 8.39 -15.63 -7.61
CA THR A 100 9.26 -16.57 -8.34
C THR A 100 8.58 -17.92 -8.53
N THR A 101 7.99 -18.46 -7.46
CA THR A 101 7.24 -19.74 -7.51
C THR A 101 6.04 -19.66 -8.45
N ALA A 102 5.28 -18.55 -8.43
CA ALA A 102 4.15 -18.35 -9.33
C ALA A 102 4.60 -18.26 -10.80
N MET A 103 5.75 -17.63 -11.06
CA MET A 103 6.33 -17.55 -12.41
C MET A 103 6.78 -18.91 -12.94
N GLU A 104 7.29 -19.81 -12.08
CA GLU A 104 7.67 -21.17 -12.49
C GLU A 104 6.50 -21.93 -13.12
N GLY A 105 5.28 -21.73 -12.62
CA GLY A 105 4.07 -22.32 -13.18
C GLY A 105 3.73 -21.89 -14.62
N PHE A 106 4.34 -20.80 -15.13
CA PHE A 106 4.12 -20.29 -16.49
C PHE A 106 5.36 -20.40 -17.39
N GLN A 107 6.39 -21.15 -16.99
CA GLN A 107 7.61 -21.33 -17.78
C GLN A 107 7.34 -21.88 -19.18
N ASP A 108 6.46 -22.88 -19.30
CA ASP A 108 6.07 -23.44 -20.60
C ASP A 108 5.43 -22.38 -21.50
N GLN A 109 4.58 -21.52 -20.92
CA GLN A 109 3.90 -20.45 -21.63
C GLN A 109 4.91 -19.42 -22.17
N VAL A 110 5.89 -19.05 -21.34
CA VAL A 110 6.98 -18.14 -21.70
C VAL A 110 7.88 -18.76 -22.76
N ALA A 111 8.18 -20.07 -22.68
CA ALA A 111 8.99 -20.75 -23.69
C ALA A 111 8.34 -20.74 -25.08
N ARG A 112 7.01 -20.85 -25.12
CA ARG A 112 6.23 -20.83 -26.38
C ARG A 112 6.01 -19.41 -26.91
N VAL A 113 5.84 -18.43 -26.03
CA VAL A 113 5.65 -17.02 -26.41
C VAL A 113 6.61 -16.11 -25.62
N PRO A 114 7.91 -16.08 -26.00
CA PRO A 114 8.95 -15.38 -25.24
C PRO A 114 8.71 -13.88 -25.08
N VAL A 115 8.00 -13.27 -26.02
CA VAL A 115 7.64 -11.84 -25.99
C VAL A 115 6.79 -11.48 -24.76
N LEU A 116 6.03 -12.42 -24.19
CA LEU A 116 5.29 -12.17 -22.94
C LEU A 116 6.22 -11.82 -21.78
N ALA A 117 7.45 -12.35 -21.76
CA ALA A 117 8.40 -12.08 -20.70
C ALA A 117 8.85 -10.61 -20.64
N VAL A 118 8.88 -9.94 -21.79
CA VAL A 118 9.30 -8.52 -21.90
C VAL A 118 8.32 -7.59 -21.17
N PHE A 119 7.07 -8.00 -21.00
CA PHE A 119 6.04 -7.21 -20.33
C PHE A 119 5.91 -7.48 -18.83
N ILE A 120 6.60 -8.49 -18.29
CA ILE A 120 6.51 -8.85 -16.87
C ILE A 120 6.82 -7.65 -15.97
N ALA A 121 7.94 -6.96 -16.21
CA ALA A 121 8.36 -5.81 -15.40
C ALA A 121 7.33 -4.66 -15.46
N MET A 122 6.73 -4.44 -16.62
CA MET A 122 5.69 -3.42 -16.79
C MET A 122 4.42 -3.78 -16.01
N ILE A 123 3.99 -5.04 -16.06
CA ILE A 123 2.81 -5.53 -15.34
C ILE A 123 3.02 -5.43 -13.83
N VAL A 124 4.10 -6.05 -13.32
CA VAL A 124 4.43 -6.09 -11.89
C VAL A 124 4.53 -4.66 -11.33
N SER A 125 5.24 -3.77 -12.04
CA SER A 125 5.34 -2.37 -11.63
C SER A 125 3.98 -1.66 -11.62
N THR A 126 3.11 -1.92 -12.60
CA THR A 126 1.78 -1.30 -12.66
C THR A 126 0.92 -1.70 -11.48
N VAL A 127 0.86 -3.00 -11.15
CA VAL A 127 0.09 -3.52 -10.02
C VAL A 127 0.61 -2.91 -8.70
N GLY A 128 1.92 -2.94 -8.49
CA GLY A 128 2.55 -2.42 -7.27
C GLY A 128 2.36 -0.92 -7.09
N ASN A 129 2.44 -0.14 -8.18
CA ASN A 129 2.21 1.31 -8.14
C ASN A 129 0.76 1.64 -7.79
N SER A 130 -0.21 0.98 -8.44
CA SER A 130 -1.63 1.18 -8.17
C SER A 130 -2.00 0.79 -6.73
N GLY A 131 -1.47 -0.32 -6.23
CA GLY A 131 -1.67 -0.73 -4.85
C GLY A 131 -1.04 0.21 -3.83
N SER A 132 0.19 0.66 -4.09
CA SER A 132 0.86 1.62 -3.21
C SER A 132 0.11 2.95 -3.13
N GLN A 133 -0.38 3.48 -4.26
CA GLN A 133 -1.17 4.71 -4.27
C GLN A 133 -2.46 4.58 -3.47
N ALA A 134 -3.20 3.49 -3.65
CA ALA A 134 -4.42 3.24 -2.91
C ALA A 134 -4.15 3.07 -1.40
N SER A 135 -3.11 2.32 -1.04
CA SER A 135 -2.69 2.15 0.36
C SER A 135 -2.32 3.48 1.03
N THR A 136 -1.52 4.33 0.36
CA THR A 136 -1.15 5.66 0.88
C THR A 136 -2.38 6.49 1.24
N LEU A 137 -3.35 6.55 0.33
CA LEU A 137 -4.56 7.36 0.52
C LEU A 137 -5.41 6.84 1.67
N VAL A 138 -5.59 5.52 1.76
CA VAL A 138 -6.41 4.90 2.82
C VAL A 138 -5.72 4.98 4.18
N ILE A 139 -4.42 4.67 4.27
CA ILE A 139 -3.67 4.75 5.54
C ILE A 139 -3.70 6.18 6.08
N ARG A 140 -3.44 7.17 5.21
CA ARG A 140 -3.51 8.58 5.62
C ARG A 140 -4.91 8.96 6.11
N ALA A 141 -5.96 8.57 5.37
CA ALA A 141 -7.33 8.86 5.77
C ALA A 141 -7.70 8.17 7.10
N MET A 142 -7.17 6.98 7.39
CA MET A 142 -7.32 6.32 8.69
C MET A 142 -6.58 7.05 9.81
N ALA A 143 -5.33 7.47 9.57
CA ALA A 143 -4.51 8.21 10.54
C ALA A 143 -5.18 9.53 10.92
N LEU A 144 -5.71 10.26 9.93
CA LEU A 144 -6.47 11.51 10.15
C LEU A 144 -7.88 11.30 10.74
N GLY A 145 -8.33 10.05 10.92
CA GLY A 145 -9.66 9.75 11.44
C GLY A 145 -10.82 10.01 10.46
N GLU A 146 -10.52 10.36 9.21
CA GLU A 146 -11.50 10.55 8.13
C GLU A 146 -12.19 9.24 7.74
N VAL A 147 -11.52 8.11 7.97
CA VAL A 147 -11.97 6.76 7.63
C VAL A 147 -11.94 5.85 8.85
N ARG A 148 -13.08 5.23 9.16
CA ARG A 148 -13.22 4.25 10.24
C ARG A 148 -13.21 2.83 9.67
N ALA A 149 -12.92 1.84 10.52
CA ALA A 149 -12.91 0.43 10.11
C ALA A 149 -14.25 -0.06 9.52
N GLY A 150 -15.38 0.56 9.91
CA GLY A 150 -16.70 0.27 9.37
C GLY A 150 -16.92 0.71 7.92
N ASP A 151 -16.09 1.62 7.39
CA ASP A 151 -16.25 2.23 6.07
C ASP A 151 -15.65 1.37 4.93
N TRP A 152 -15.10 0.20 5.26
CA TRP A 152 -14.39 -0.68 4.32
C TRP A 152 -15.20 -0.98 3.05
N TRP A 153 -16.51 -1.21 3.18
CA TRP A 153 -17.39 -1.53 2.05
C TRP A 153 -17.63 -0.34 1.12
N LEU A 154 -17.73 0.87 1.69
CA LEU A 154 -17.85 2.11 0.93
C LEU A 154 -16.58 2.34 0.10
N ILE A 155 -15.42 2.13 0.72
CA ILE A 155 -14.12 2.32 0.08
C ILE A 155 -13.90 1.26 -1.00
N LEU A 156 -14.23 -0.01 -0.75
CA LEU A 156 -14.15 -1.07 -1.75
C LEU A 156 -14.93 -0.71 -3.03
N ARG A 157 -16.16 -0.22 -2.90
CA ARG A 157 -16.99 0.18 -4.05
C ARG A 157 -16.40 1.37 -4.80
N ARG A 158 -15.89 2.36 -4.07
CA ARG A 158 -15.25 3.55 -4.65
C ARG A 158 -13.99 3.15 -5.43
N GLU A 159 -13.14 2.33 -4.83
CA GLU A 159 -11.88 1.86 -5.42
C GLU A 159 -12.09 0.89 -6.59
N LEU A 160 -13.19 0.14 -6.61
CA LEU A 160 -13.57 -0.66 -7.77
C LEU A 160 -13.79 0.21 -9.02
N MET A 161 -14.49 1.33 -8.86
CA MET A 161 -14.78 2.27 -9.94
C MET A 161 -13.52 3.02 -10.39
N ILE A 162 -12.72 3.50 -9.43
CA ILE A 162 -11.45 4.18 -9.70
C ILE A 162 -10.47 3.23 -10.39
N GLY A 163 -10.31 2.01 -9.88
CA GLY A 163 -9.43 0.99 -10.45
C GLY A 163 -9.81 0.60 -11.88
N LEU A 164 -11.11 0.46 -12.17
CA LEU A 164 -11.57 0.20 -13.54
C LEU A 164 -11.30 1.39 -14.47
N ALA A 165 -11.61 2.62 -14.03
CA ALA A 165 -11.40 3.82 -14.82
C ALA A 165 -9.90 4.05 -15.13
N LEU A 166 -9.04 3.95 -14.12
CA LEU A 166 -7.59 4.04 -14.30
C LEU A 166 -7.05 2.89 -15.15
N GLY A 167 -7.54 1.66 -14.93
CA GLY A 167 -7.19 0.50 -15.73
C GLY A 167 -7.48 0.67 -17.21
N LEU A 168 -8.63 1.27 -17.55
CA LEU A 168 -8.99 1.58 -18.95
C LEU A 168 -8.07 2.64 -19.57
N VAL A 169 -7.67 3.67 -18.81
CA VAL A 169 -6.71 4.68 -19.30
C VAL A 169 -5.36 4.01 -19.56
N LEU A 170 -4.86 3.21 -18.62
CA LEU A 170 -3.59 2.51 -18.76
C LEU A 170 -3.63 1.44 -19.85
N PHE A 171 -4.77 0.78 -20.06
CA PHE A 171 -5.02 -0.12 -21.18
C PHE A 171 -4.74 0.57 -22.51
N VAL A 172 -5.31 1.76 -22.74
CA VAL A 172 -5.13 2.48 -24.01
C VAL A 172 -3.65 2.82 -24.22
N VAL A 173 -2.96 3.28 -23.18
CA VAL A 173 -1.52 3.61 -23.25
C VAL A 173 -0.69 2.37 -23.57
N ALA A 174 -0.95 1.25 -22.87
CA ALA A 174 -0.25 -0.01 -23.10
C ALA A 174 -0.52 -0.54 -24.51
N LEU A 175 -1.77 -0.52 -24.97
CA LEU A 175 -2.18 -0.96 -26.30
C LEU A 175 -1.45 -0.17 -27.39
N ILE A 176 -1.47 1.17 -27.31
CA ILE A 176 -0.77 2.05 -28.25
C ILE A 176 0.72 1.71 -28.30
N ARG A 177 1.35 1.57 -27.12
CA ARG A 177 2.77 1.24 -27.03
C ARG A 177 3.08 -0.11 -27.69
N VAL A 178 2.29 -1.15 -27.43
CA VAL A 178 2.54 -2.48 -28.02
C VAL A 178 2.33 -2.47 -29.53
N ILE A 179 1.31 -1.77 -30.03
CA ILE A 179 1.03 -1.66 -31.47
C ILE A 179 2.16 -0.91 -32.19
N ILE A 180 2.62 0.23 -31.65
CA ILE A 180 3.71 1.01 -32.26
C ILE A 180 4.98 0.17 -32.36
N TRP A 181 5.40 -0.50 -31.28
CA TRP A 181 6.59 -1.35 -31.31
C TRP A 181 6.41 -2.61 -32.16
N GLY A 182 5.20 -3.18 -32.16
CA GLY A 182 4.83 -4.28 -33.04
C GLY A 182 4.96 -3.91 -34.52
N SER A 183 4.63 -2.65 -34.89
CA SER A 183 4.77 -2.16 -36.26
C SER A 183 6.22 -2.08 -36.76
N PHE A 184 7.18 -2.00 -35.84
CA PHE A 184 8.62 -2.10 -36.14
C PHE A 184 9.13 -3.55 -36.19
N GLY A 185 8.22 -4.54 -36.11
CA GLY A 185 8.56 -5.97 -36.18
C GLY A 185 9.11 -6.56 -34.87
N VAL A 186 9.07 -5.83 -33.76
CA VAL A 186 9.71 -6.23 -32.49
C VAL A 186 9.00 -7.42 -31.83
N TYR A 187 7.68 -7.58 -32.07
CA TYR A 187 6.83 -8.55 -31.35
C TYR A 187 6.27 -9.68 -32.23
N GLY A 188 6.77 -9.81 -33.46
CA GLY A 188 6.33 -10.82 -34.42
C GLY A 188 4.92 -10.59 -34.96
N ASP A 189 4.41 -11.53 -35.75
CA ASP A 189 3.20 -11.36 -36.56
C ASP A 189 1.91 -11.20 -35.74
N HIS A 190 1.88 -11.72 -34.52
CA HIS A 190 0.70 -11.72 -33.64
C HIS A 190 0.69 -10.54 -32.64
N TYR A 191 1.44 -9.47 -32.92
CA TYR A 191 1.60 -8.33 -32.00
C TYR A 191 0.28 -7.66 -31.59
N VAL A 192 -0.76 -7.70 -32.42
CA VAL A 192 -2.09 -7.15 -32.10
C VAL A 192 -2.78 -7.96 -30.99
N LEU A 193 -2.74 -9.28 -31.07
CA LEU A 193 -3.27 -10.18 -30.03
C LEU A 193 -2.50 -10.02 -28.72
N ILE A 194 -1.17 -9.88 -28.80
CA ILE A 194 -0.33 -9.59 -27.64
C ILE A 194 -0.71 -8.23 -27.04
N ALA A 195 -0.95 -7.20 -27.86
CA ALA A 195 -1.37 -5.89 -27.38
C ALA A 195 -2.69 -5.97 -26.60
N ILE A 196 -3.67 -6.74 -27.10
CA ILE A 196 -4.95 -6.96 -26.42
C ILE A 196 -4.74 -7.72 -25.11
N ALA A 197 -3.99 -8.82 -25.13
CA ALA A 197 -3.70 -9.61 -23.93
C ALA A 197 -3.02 -8.77 -22.84
N VAL A 198 -1.96 -8.04 -23.19
CA VAL A 198 -1.24 -7.13 -22.29
C VAL A 198 -2.16 -6.01 -21.79
N GLY A 199 -2.93 -5.40 -22.68
CA GLY A 199 -3.88 -4.35 -22.32
C GLY A 199 -4.91 -4.84 -21.30
N ILE A 200 -5.64 -5.92 -21.60
CA ILE A 200 -6.68 -6.46 -20.70
C ILE A 200 -6.05 -6.85 -19.35
N SER A 201 -4.83 -7.39 -19.39
CA SER A 201 -4.07 -7.68 -18.17
C SER A 201 -3.81 -6.43 -17.34
N VAL A 202 -3.44 -5.31 -17.96
CA VAL A 202 -3.25 -4.03 -17.26
C VAL A 202 -4.52 -3.58 -16.54
N ILE A 203 -5.72 -3.79 -17.11
CA ILE A 203 -6.99 -3.49 -16.43
C ILE A 203 -7.13 -4.34 -15.16
N GLY A 204 -7.03 -5.66 -15.30
CA GLY A 204 -7.19 -6.60 -14.18
C GLY A 204 -6.14 -6.37 -13.08
N CYS A 205 -4.89 -6.13 -13.49
CA CYS A 205 -3.77 -5.81 -12.63
C CYS A 205 -3.97 -4.50 -11.87
N THR A 206 -4.41 -3.44 -12.54
CA THR A 206 -4.71 -2.15 -11.90
C THR A 206 -5.83 -2.28 -10.89
N MET A 207 -6.92 -2.95 -11.26
CA MET A 207 -8.04 -3.23 -10.35
C MET A 207 -7.58 -4.02 -9.13
N CYS A 208 -6.84 -5.12 -9.33
CA CYS A 208 -6.34 -5.94 -8.24
C CYS A 208 -5.40 -5.16 -7.32
N GLY A 209 -4.45 -4.41 -7.89
CA GLY A 209 -3.52 -3.58 -7.14
C GLY A 209 -4.26 -2.58 -6.26
N THR A 210 -5.13 -1.77 -6.86
CA THR A 210 -5.91 -0.74 -6.16
C THR A 210 -6.80 -1.33 -5.05
N LEU A 211 -7.52 -2.43 -5.33
CA LEU A 211 -8.37 -3.07 -4.32
C LEU A 211 -7.55 -3.67 -3.18
N ALA A 212 -6.47 -4.38 -3.47
CA ALA A 212 -5.61 -4.96 -2.45
C ALA A 212 -4.96 -3.87 -1.59
N GLY A 213 -4.43 -2.82 -2.22
CA GLY A 213 -3.82 -1.68 -1.53
C GLY A 213 -4.81 -0.95 -0.61
N ALA A 214 -6.04 -0.73 -1.08
CA ALA A 214 -7.06 -0.08 -0.27
C ALA A 214 -7.58 -0.95 0.88
N MET A 215 -7.67 -2.28 0.68
CA MET A 215 -8.27 -3.19 1.66
C MET A 215 -7.27 -3.71 2.70
N LEU A 216 -5.98 -3.79 2.37
CA LEU A 216 -4.97 -4.33 3.28
C LEU A 216 -4.91 -3.60 4.65
N PRO A 217 -4.96 -2.26 4.73
CA PRO A 217 -4.98 -1.55 6.02
C PRO A 217 -6.18 -1.95 6.91
N PHE A 218 -7.36 -2.19 6.32
CA PHE A 218 -8.54 -2.67 7.06
C PHE A 218 -8.34 -4.09 7.59
N VAL A 219 -7.74 -4.95 6.78
CA VAL A 219 -7.43 -6.33 7.18
C VAL A 219 -6.46 -6.32 8.36
N LEU A 220 -5.37 -5.56 8.28
CA LEU A 220 -4.41 -5.42 9.38
C LEU A 220 -5.08 -4.91 10.65
N ARG A 221 -5.88 -3.84 10.56
CA ARG A 221 -6.62 -3.28 11.69
C ARG A 221 -7.55 -4.30 12.35
N LYS A 222 -8.23 -5.11 11.54
CA LYS A 222 -9.14 -6.16 12.03
C LYS A 222 -8.40 -7.23 12.84
N PHE A 223 -7.15 -7.50 12.52
CA PHE A 223 -6.29 -8.44 13.26
C PHE A 223 -5.50 -7.75 14.39
N GLY A 224 -5.75 -6.47 14.68
CA GLY A 224 -5.07 -5.71 15.73
C GLY A 224 -3.66 -5.25 15.37
N ALA A 225 -3.27 -5.35 14.09
CA ALA A 225 -2.01 -4.80 13.59
C ALA A 225 -2.18 -3.33 13.19
N ASP A 226 -1.08 -2.59 13.27
CA ASP A 226 -1.01 -1.19 12.85
C ASP A 226 -1.24 -1.05 11.34
N PRO A 227 -2.26 -0.29 10.88
CA PRO A 227 -2.51 -0.03 9.46
C PRO A 227 -1.32 0.60 8.72
N ALA A 228 -0.49 1.40 9.38
CA ALA A 228 0.71 2.00 8.78
C ALA A 228 1.76 0.95 8.38
N SER A 229 1.65 -0.27 8.95
CA SER A 229 2.47 -1.42 8.55
C SER A 229 2.10 -1.98 7.16
N ALA A 230 0.97 -1.59 6.56
CA ALA A 230 0.66 -1.85 5.13
C ALA A 230 1.52 -0.96 4.21
N SER A 231 2.83 -1.02 4.41
CA SER A 231 3.84 -0.26 3.71
C SER A 231 3.73 -0.44 2.20
N ALA A 232 4.11 0.59 1.42
CA ALA A 232 4.11 0.52 -0.03
C ALA A 232 4.89 -0.71 -0.56
N PRO A 233 6.10 -1.02 -0.06
CA PRO A 233 6.82 -2.22 -0.49
C PRO A 233 6.10 -3.53 -0.17
N PHE A 234 5.46 -3.64 1.01
CA PHE A 234 4.73 -4.84 1.40
C PHE A 234 3.49 -5.07 0.53
N VAL A 235 2.73 -4.01 0.26
CA VAL A 235 1.60 -4.06 -0.69
C VAL A 235 2.10 -4.52 -2.06
N ALA A 236 3.16 -3.91 -2.58
CA ALA A 236 3.74 -4.26 -3.88
C ALA A 236 4.09 -5.76 -3.95
N THR A 237 4.85 -6.28 -2.98
CA THR A 237 5.21 -7.71 -2.95
C THR A 237 4.02 -8.65 -2.95
N LEU A 238 2.96 -8.34 -2.19
CA LEU A 238 1.75 -9.16 -2.15
C LEU A 238 1.00 -9.16 -3.50
N VAL A 239 0.91 -8.00 -4.13
CA VAL A 239 0.16 -7.87 -5.38
C VAL A 239 0.95 -8.33 -6.60
N ASP A 240 2.29 -8.39 -6.53
CA ASP A 240 3.14 -8.94 -7.60
C ASP A 240 2.72 -10.36 -8.00
N VAL A 241 2.48 -11.23 -7.02
CA VAL A 241 2.00 -12.60 -7.25
C VAL A 241 0.68 -12.57 -8.00
N SER A 242 -0.26 -11.75 -7.55
CA SER A 242 -1.57 -11.61 -8.18
C SER A 242 -1.46 -11.05 -9.60
N GLY A 243 -0.54 -10.11 -9.82
CA GLY A 243 -0.23 -9.54 -11.12
C GLY A 243 0.25 -10.57 -12.14
N ILE A 244 1.17 -11.45 -11.72
CA ILE A 244 1.65 -12.56 -12.57
C ILE A 244 0.51 -13.52 -12.91
N LEU A 245 -0.28 -13.94 -11.91
CA LEU A 245 -1.42 -14.84 -12.12
C LEU A 245 -2.47 -14.24 -13.08
N ILE A 246 -2.80 -12.96 -12.91
CA ILE A 246 -3.75 -12.24 -13.76
C ILE A 246 -3.20 -12.13 -15.19
N TYR A 247 -1.95 -11.71 -15.34
CA TYR A 247 -1.34 -11.49 -16.64
C TYR A 247 -1.25 -12.78 -17.46
N PHE A 248 -0.66 -13.83 -16.90
CA PHE A 248 -0.51 -15.08 -17.64
C PHE A 248 -1.85 -15.81 -17.80
N GLY A 249 -2.77 -15.68 -16.83
CA GLY A 249 -4.13 -16.17 -16.96
C GLY A 249 -4.89 -15.53 -18.13
N ILE A 250 -4.83 -14.20 -18.25
CA ILE A 250 -5.43 -13.47 -19.38
C ILE A 250 -4.71 -13.79 -20.68
N ALA A 251 -3.37 -13.83 -20.68
CA ALA A 251 -2.60 -14.19 -21.86
C ALA A 251 -2.98 -15.59 -22.36
N ASN A 252 -3.17 -16.56 -21.46
CA ASN A 252 -3.62 -17.90 -21.84
C ASN A 252 -5.02 -17.87 -22.44
N LEU A 253 -5.98 -17.16 -21.81
CA LEU A 253 -7.34 -17.04 -22.34
C LEU A 253 -7.40 -16.37 -23.72
N VAL A 254 -6.61 -15.33 -23.95
CA VAL A 254 -6.63 -14.55 -25.20
C VAL A 254 -5.87 -15.28 -26.32
N LEU A 255 -4.76 -15.95 -26.00
CA LEU A 255 -3.86 -16.48 -27.01
C LEU A 255 -4.02 -18.00 -27.25
N SER A 256 -4.66 -18.76 -26.36
CA SER A 256 -4.82 -20.24 -26.46
C SER A 256 -5.50 -20.72 -27.75
N GLY A 257 -6.30 -19.88 -28.41
CA GLY A 257 -6.94 -20.19 -29.69
C GLY A 257 -6.07 -19.93 -30.93
N VAL A 258 -4.91 -19.29 -30.79
CA VAL A 258 -4.09 -18.81 -31.92
C VAL A 258 -2.62 -19.27 -31.82
N LEU A 259 -2.10 -19.39 -30.60
CA LEU A 259 -0.76 -19.88 -30.32
C LEU A 259 -0.88 -21.14 -29.44
N PRO A 260 -0.11 -22.22 -29.71
CA PRO A 260 -0.11 -23.37 -28.82
C PRO A 260 0.50 -22.90 -27.49
N LEU A 261 -0.33 -22.72 -26.47
CA LEU A 261 0.06 -22.26 -25.12
C LEU A 261 -0.08 -23.35 -24.08
#